data_AF-A0A6S6ZZS0-F1
#
_entry.id   AF-A0A6S6ZZS0-F1
#
_cell.length_a   1.000
_cell.length_b   1.000
_cell.length_c   1.000
_cell.angle_alpha   90.00
_cell.angle_beta   90.00
_cell.angle_gamma   90.00
#
_symmetry.space_group_name_H-M   'P 1'
#
loop_
_entity.id
_entity.type
_entity.pdbx_description
1 polymer ?
#
loop_
_entity_poly.entity_id
_entity_poly.type
_entity_poly.pdbx_seq_one_letter_code
_entity_poly.pdbx_strand_id
1 'polypeptide(L)'
;MSEEHHYRRIKRYTPGERTNHWIIALTFILLALSGLALFHPSMYWLSNLFGGGPWTRILHPFIGVVMFVCFAVFAGHMWRHNLLTRADRQWLRQLDDVVENREEKLPEVGKYNAGQKLLFYVLILCMLGLMVSGIVIWREYFAFYFPIEVIRAASVLHAVCALVLICAIIVHIYAAIWVKGSLTAMLRGYVTAGWAWKHHRAWFREQVKK
;
A
#
# COMPACT_ATOMS: atom_id res chain seq x y z
N MET A 1 32.44 -27.63 -16.84
CA MET A 1 32.30 -26.32 -16.18
C MET A 1 31.04 -25.66 -16.71
N SER A 2 29.92 -25.81 -16.01
CA SER A 2 28.68 -25.10 -16.37
C SER A 2 28.83 -23.65 -15.93
N GLU A 3 28.96 -22.73 -16.89
CA GLU A 3 28.79 -21.31 -16.60
C GLU A 3 27.36 -21.09 -16.11
N GLU A 4 27.20 -21.01 -14.80
CA GLU A 4 25.98 -20.47 -14.20
C GLU A 4 25.91 -19.01 -14.62
N HIS A 5 25.09 -18.70 -15.62
CA HIS A 5 24.61 -17.35 -15.88
C HIS A 5 23.84 -16.88 -14.63
N HIS A 6 24.57 -16.45 -13.60
CA HIS A 6 24.02 -15.73 -12.48
C HIS A 6 23.48 -14.42 -13.02
N TYR A 7 22.21 -14.42 -13.46
CA TYR A 7 21.46 -13.22 -13.76
C TYR A 7 21.69 -12.25 -12.60
N ARG A 8 22.46 -11.18 -12.83
CA ARG A 8 22.92 -10.28 -11.76
C ARG A 8 21.68 -9.77 -11.02
N ARG A 9 21.48 -10.27 -9.79
CA ARG A 9 20.33 -9.93 -8.93
C ARG A 9 20.67 -8.66 -8.18
N ILE A 10 19.77 -7.69 -8.21
CA ILE A 10 19.92 -6.41 -7.52
C ILE A 10 18.97 -6.39 -6.33
N LYS A 11 19.49 -6.05 -5.15
CA LYS A 11 18.68 -5.91 -3.93
C LYS A 11 17.75 -4.70 -4.09
N ARG A 12 16.45 -4.94 -4.15
CA ARG A 12 15.44 -3.88 -4.22
C ARG A 12 14.90 -3.50 -2.84
N TYR A 13 14.68 -4.51 -1.98
CA TYR A 13 14.15 -4.34 -0.63
C TYR A 13 14.99 -5.11 0.39
N THR A 14 15.23 -4.49 1.53
CA THR A 14 15.85 -5.10 2.71
C THR A 14 14.89 -6.10 3.38
N PRO A 15 15.40 -7.03 4.22
CA PRO A 15 14.54 -7.88 5.03
C PRO A 15 13.57 -7.11 5.91
N GLY A 16 14.01 -6.03 6.58
CA GLY A 16 13.16 -5.22 7.45
C GLY A 16 12.01 -4.54 6.70
N GLU A 17 12.28 -3.96 5.53
CA GLU A 17 11.23 -3.37 4.68
C GLU A 17 10.18 -4.42 4.27
N ARG A 18 10.62 -5.62 3.88
CA ARG A 18 9.71 -6.70 3.50
C ARG A 18 8.87 -7.19 4.67
N THR A 19 9.48 -7.43 5.82
CA THR A 19 8.76 -7.88 7.02
C THR A 19 7.69 -6.85 7.41
N ASN A 20 8.05 -5.56 7.45
CA ASN A 20 7.08 -4.52 7.78
C ASN A 20 5.94 -4.45 6.75
N HIS A 21 6.25 -4.55 5.46
CA HIS A 21 5.23 -4.62 4.40
C HIS A 21 4.26 -5.79 4.62
N TRP A 22 4.74 -6.99 4.95
CA TRP A 22 3.87 -8.15 5.17
C TRP A 22 3.03 -8.04 6.46
N ILE A 23 3.54 -7.38 7.50
CA ILE A 23 2.74 -7.04 8.69
C ILE A 23 1.60 -6.08 8.31
N ILE A 24 1.90 -5.03 7.52
CA ILE A 24 0.88 -4.10 7.01
C ILE A 24 -0.14 -4.83 6.14
N ALA A 25 0.31 -5.71 5.24
CA ALA A 25 -0.57 -6.47 4.35
C ALA A 25 -1.51 -7.39 5.14
N LEU A 26 -1.00 -8.12 6.13
CA LEU A 26 -1.81 -9.01 6.97
C LEU A 26 -2.82 -8.22 7.81
N THR A 27 -2.37 -7.16 8.48
CA THR A 27 -3.26 -6.30 9.28
C THR A 27 -4.32 -5.62 8.42
N PHE A 28 -3.97 -5.18 7.21
CA PHE A 28 -4.92 -4.66 6.23
C PHE A 28 -6.00 -5.69 5.87
N ILE A 29 -5.62 -6.94 5.57
CA ILE A 29 -6.60 -7.99 5.25
C ILE A 29 -7.58 -8.19 6.43
N LEU A 30 -7.06 -8.29 7.65
CA LEU A 30 -7.88 -8.43 8.86
C LEU A 30 -8.84 -7.24 9.02
N LEU A 31 -8.36 -6.01 8.82
CA LEU A 31 -9.15 -4.79 8.92
C LEU A 31 -10.19 -4.66 7.82
N ALA A 32 -9.85 -5.00 6.58
CA ALA A 32 -10.77 -4.95 5.45
C ALA A 32 -11.91 -5.94 5.67
N LEU A 33 -11.62 -7.18 6.09
CA LEU A 33 -12.65 -8.20 6.33
C LEU A 33 -13.55 -7.85 7.52
N SER A 34 -12.96 -7.42 8.65
CA SER A 34 -13.74 -6.99 9.82
C SER A 34 -14.52 -5.70 9.55
N GLY A 35 -13.95 -4.75 8.82
CA GLY A 35 -14.61 -3.51 8.41
C GLY A 35 -15.79 -3.77 7.48
N LEU A 36 -15.63 -4.65 6.48
CA LEU A 36 -16.73 -5.07 5.60
C LEU A 36 -17.86 -5.76 6.38
N ALA A 37 -17.51 -6.59 7.38
CA ALA A 37 -18.49 -7.22 8.27
C ALA A 37 -19.35 -6.18 9.02
N LEU A 38 -18.75 -5.05 9.39
CA LEU A 38 -19.42 -3.95 10.10
C LEU A 38 -20.09 -2.94 9.15
N PHE A 39 -19.69 -2.91 7.88
CA PHE A 39 -20.18 -1.95 6.89
C PHE A 39 -21.50 -2.36 6.27
N HIS A 40 -21.67 -3.63 5.87
CA HIS A 40 -22.87 -4.09 5.18
C HIS A 40 -23.42 -5.41 5.77
N PRO A 41 -24.72 -5.51 6.09
CA PRO A 41 -25.29 -6.70 6.74
C PRO A 41 -25.07 -8.02 6.00
N SER A 42 -25.05 -8.02 4.66
CA SER A 42 -24.78 -9.23 3.88
C SER A 42 -23.37 -9.79 4.08
N MET A 43 -22.44 -8.97 4.58
CA MET A 43 -21.06 -9.35 4.86
C MET A 43 -20.83 -9.68 6.34
N TYR A 44 -21.87 -9.61 7.19
CA TYR A 44 -21.74 -9.83 8.63
C TYR A 44 -21.20 -11.22 9.00
N TRP A 45 -21.39 -12.22 8.14
CA TRP A 45 -20.82 -13.56 8.32
C TRP A 45 -19.28 -13.55 8.46
N LEU A 46 -18.59 -12.55 7.91
CA LEU A 46 -17.15 -12.36 8.08
C LEU A 46 -16.74 -12.15 9.54
N SER A 47 -17.66 -11.71 10.41
CA SER A 47 -17.40 -11.56 11.85
C SER A 47 -17.03 -12.87 12.54
N ASN A 48 -17.45 -14.02 11.97
CA ASN A 48 -17.09 -15.34 12.49
C ASN A 48 -15.58 -15.62 12.42
N LEU A 49 -14.85 -14.97 11.49
CA LEU A 49 -13.38 -15.08 11.39
C LEU A 49 -12.66 -14.46 12.59
N PHE A 50 -13.34 -13.62 13.36
CA PHE A 50 -12.79 -12.88 14.50
C PHE A 50 -13.40 -13.32 15.83
N GLY A 51 -14.16 -14.43 15.88
CA GLY A 51 -14.86 -14.87 17.09
C GLY A 51 -16.25 -14.25 17.29
N GLY A 52 -16.84 -13.69 16.22
CA GLY A 52 -18.19 -13.12 16.21
C GLY A 52 -18.22 -11.60 16.32
N GLY A 53 -19.44 -11.03 16.28
CA GLY A 53 -19.66 -9.58 16.33
C GLY A 53 -18.97 -8.85 17.49
N PRO A 54 -19.06 -9.33 18.75
CA PRO A 54 -18.40 -8.68 19.88
C PRO A 54 -16.88 -8.56 19.70
N TRP A 55 -16.20 -9.67 19.38
CA TRP A 55 -14.75 -9.67 19.18
C TRP A 55 -14.32 -8.90 17.94
N THR A 56 -15.08 -8.97 16.84
CA THR A 56 -14.82 -8.16 15.63
C THR A 56 -14.75 -6.68 15.98
N ARG A 57 -15.74 -6.18 16.72
CA ARG A 57 -15.82 -4.76 17.14
C ARG A 57 -14.71 -4.39 18.12
N ILE A 58 -14.32 -5.29 19.03
CA ILE A 58 -13.24 -5.04 19.99
C ILE A 58 -11.89 -5.00 19.27
N LEU A 59 -11.58 -5.99 18.43
CA LEU A 59 -10.25 -6.16 17.83
C LEU A 59 -9.97 -5.17 16.70
N HIS A 60 -10.97 -4.82 15.89
CA HIS A 60 -10.80 -3.96 14.71
C HIS A 60 -10.00 -2.67 15.00
N PRO A 61 -10.37 -1.81 15.97
CA PRO A 61 -9.63 -0.57 16.20
C PRO A 61 -8.20 -0.80 16.70
N PHE A 62 -7.92 -1.83 17.50
CA PHE A 62 -6.55 -2.15 17.94
C PHE A 62 -5.66 -2.61 16.78
N ILE A 63 -6.18 -3.48 15.90
CA ILE A 63 -5.47 -3.88 14.69
C ILE A 63 -5.23 -2.64 13.80
N GLY A 64 -6.19 -1.70 13.78
CA GLY A 64 -6.10 -0.42 13.08
C GLY A 64 -4.91 0.41 13.55
N VAL A 65 -4.72 0.52 14.86
CA VAL A 65 -3.57 1.22 15.46
C VAL A 65 -2.26 0.54 15.10
N VAL A 66 -2.18 -0.79 15.18
CA VAL A 66 -0.98 -1.55 14.78
C VAL A 66 -0.64 -1.28 13.32
N MET A 67 -1.62 -1.39 12.41
CA MET A 67 -1.43 -1.14 10.99
C MET A 67 -0.94 0.29 10.75
N PHE A 68 -1.55 1.28 11.40
CA PHE A 68 -1.17 2.69 11.25
C PHE A 68 0.28 2.94 11.66
N VAL A 69 0.71 2.41 12.82
CA VAL A 69 2.09 2.58 13.30
C VAL A 69 3.08 1.91 12.35
N CYS A 70 2.83 0.66 11.96
CA CYS A 70 3.68 -0.05 10.99
C CYS A 70 3.76 0.70 9.65
N PHE A 71 2.62 1.20 9.15
CA PHE A 71 2.54 1.98 7.93
C PHE A 71 3.27 3.32 8.04
N ALA A 72 3.13 4.06 9.15
CA ALA A 72 3.82 5.33 9.37
C ALA A 72 5.35 5.14 9.34
N VAL A 73 5.84 4.10 10.00
CA VAL A 73 7.27 3.72 9.95
C VAL A 73 7.69 3.34 8.53
N PHE A 74 6.89 2.55 7.81
CA PHE A 74 7.18 2.19 6.42
C PHE A 74 7.22 3.41 5.51
N ALA A 75 6.23 4.29 5.64
CA ALA A 75 6.09 5.49 4.83
C ALA A 75 7.24 6.47 5.08
N GLY A 76 7.68 6.63 6.34
CA GLY A 76 8.84 7.42 6.69
C GLY A 76 10.12 6.95 5.98
N HIS A 77 10.38 5.63 5.97
CA HIS A 77 11.53 5.06 5.25
C HIS A 77 11.45 5.27 3.73
N MET A 78 10.24 5.20 3.17
CA MET A 78 10.02 5.29 1.72
C MET A 78 9.87 6.73 1.22
N TRP A 79 9.73 7.71 2.12
CA TRP A 79 9.37 9.10 1.79
C TRP A 79 10.27 9.72 0.72
N ARG A 80 11.59 9.65 0.92
CA ARG A 80 12.56 10.28 0.00
C ARG A 80 12.49 9.70 -1.42
N HIS A 81 12.15 8.43 -1.55
CA HIS A 81 12.03 7.76 -2.85
C HIS A 81 10.70 8.04 -3.56
N ASN A 82 9.70 8.58 -2.84
CA ASN A 82 8.37 8.87 -3.37
C ASN A 82 8.15 10.35 -3.70
N LEU A 83 9.16 11.21 -3.53
CA LEU A 83 9.08 12.60 -3.95
C LEU A 83 8.77 12.70 -5.46
N LEU A 84 7.80 13.54 -5.80
CA LEU A 84 7.40 13.80 -7.19
C LEU A 84 8.47 14.61 -7.91
N THR A 85 8.85 14.13 -9.09
CA THR A 85 9.85 14.71 -9.97
C THR A 85 9.20 15.19 -11.28
N ARG A 86 9.95 15.91 -12.11
CA ARG A 86 9.47 16.32 -13.44
C ARG A 86 9.17 15.12 -14.33
N ALA A 87 9.94 14.05 -14.23
CA ALA A 87 9.71 12.79 -14.94
C ALA A 87 8.36 12.16 -14.57
N ASP A 88 7.95 12.27 -13.30
CA ASP A 88 6.64 11.72 -12.87
C ASP A 88 5.47 12.46 -13.52
N ARG A 89 5.59 13.79 -13.71
CA ARG A 89 4.55 14.58 -14.40
C ARG A 89 4.43 14.20 -15.87
N GLN A 90 5.54 13.92 -16.53
CA GLN A 90 5.54 13.42 -17.91
C GLN A 90 4.92 12.03 -17.97
N TRP A 91 5.30 11.13 -17.06
CA TRP A 91 4.75 9.77 -16.98
C TRP A 91 3.22 9.78 -16.84
N LEU A 92 2.68 10.67 -15.99
CA LEU A 92 1.23 10.83 -15.80
C LEU A 92 0.49 11.41 -17.02
N ARG A 93 1.18 12.04 -17.96
CA ARG A 93 0.59 12.52 -19.23
C ARG A 93 0.56 11.45 -20.31
N GLN A 94 1.28 10.35 -20.12
CA GLN A 94 1.44 9.26 -21.09
C GLN A 94 0.81 7.96 -20.57
N LEU A 95 -0.35 8.05 -19.91
CA LEU A 95 -1.02 6.88 -19.31
C LEU A 95 -1.40 5.83 -20.35
N ASP A 96 -1.76 6.24 -21.56
CA ASP A 96 -2.08 5.31 -22.65
C ASP A 96 -0.87 4.45 -23.01
N ASP A 97 0.32 5.06 -23.15
CA ASP A 97 1.57 4.35 -23.41
C ASP A 97 1.93 3.38 -22.25
N VAL A 98 1.59 3.71 -21.00
CA VAL A 98 1.79 2.82 -19.84
C VAL A 98 0.90 1.59 -19.95
N VAL A 99 -0.40 1.78 -20.20
CA VAL A 99 -1.38 0.68 -20.26
C VAL A 99 -1.08 -0.25 -21.44
N GLU A 100 -0.61 0.30 -22.56
CA GLU A 100 -0.23 -0.45 -23.76
C GLU A 100 1.18 -1.05 -23.69
N ASN A 101 1.88 -0.95 -22.55
CA ASN A 101 3.25 -1.42 -22.34
C ASN A 101 4.30 -0.84 -23.31
N ARG A 102 4.10 0.38 -23.81
CA ARG A 102 5.04 1.12 -24.67
C ARG A 102 6.10 1.84 -23.83
N GLU A 103 6.82 1.07 -23.01
CA GLU A 103 7.74 1.60 -22.00
C GLU A 103 8.92 2.39 -22.59
N GLU A 104 9.26 2.17 -23.85
CA GLU A 104 10.28 2.91 -24.59
C GLU A 104 9.95 4.39 -24.80
N LYS A 105 8.66 4.76 -24.77
CA LYS A 105 8.19 6.15 -24.90
C LYS A 105 8.10 6.89 -23.57
N LEU A 106 8.27 6.18 -22.46
CA LEU A 106 8.14 6.73 -21.12
C LEU A 106 9.45 7.39 -20.65
N PRO A 107 9.36 8.42 -19.78
CA PRO A 107 10.54 9.00 -19.16
C PRO A 107 11.26 7.98 -18.28
N GLU A 108 12.57 8.18 -18.06
CA GLU A 108 13.33 7.27 -17.22
C GLU A 108 12.80 7.25 -15.78
N VAL A 109 12.37 6.07 -15.34
CA VAL A 109 11.75 5.86 -14.04
C VAL A 109 12.80 5.64 -12.95
N GLY A 110 12.64 6.35 -11.83
CA GLY A 110 13.45 6.18 -10.60
C GLY A 110 13.11 4.90 -9.84
N LYS A 111 13.35 4.88 -8.51
CA LYS A 111 13.08 3.66 -7.69
C LYS A 111 11.60 3.25 -7.74
N TYR A 112 10.71 4.24 -7.81
CA TYR A 112 9.27 4.07 -8.00
C TYR A 112 8.78 4.92 -9.18
N ASN A 113 7.78 4.43 -9.90
CA ASN A 113 7.10 5.18 -10.97
C ASN A 113 6.02 6.12 -10.40
N ALA A 114 5.48 7.00 -11.24
CA ALA A 114 4.51 7.99 -10.80
C ALA A 114 3.21 7.37 -10.27
N GLY A 115 2.75 6.24 -10.83
CA GLY A 115 1.59 5.50 -10.32
C GLY A 115 1.80 4.94 -8.91
N GLN A 116 2.99 4.38 -8.64
CA GLN A 116 3.39 3.92 -7.30
C GLN A 116 3.48 5.07 -6.30
N LYS A 117 3.98 6.24 -6.73
CA LYS A 117 4.03 7.45 -5.89
C LYS A 117 2.63 8.00 -5.60
N LEU A 118 1.75 8.03 -6.60
CA LEU A 118 0.36 8.45 -6.41
C LEU A 118 -0.34 7.54 -5.40
N LEU A 119 -0.19 6.22 -5.57
CA LEU A 119 -0.69 5.24 -4.62
C LEU A 119 -0.14 5.52 -3.21
N PHE A 120 1.16 5.75 -3.06
CA PHE A 120 1.78 6.08 -1.78
C PHE A 120 1.10 7.27 -1.07
N TYR A 121 0.82 8.36 -1.79
CA TYR A 121 0.13 9.52 -1.22
C TYR A 121 -1.35 9.25 -0.90
N VAL A 122 -2.06 8.51 -1.76
CA VAL A 122 -3.44 8.08 -1.50
C VAL A 122 -3.50 7.24 -0.22
N LEU A 123 -2.58 6.30 -0.06
CA LEU A 123 -2.49 5.45 1.13
C LEU A 123 -2.22 6.29 2.39
N ILE A 124 -1.30 7.27 2.34
CA ILE A 124 -1.06 8.18 3.47
C ILE A 124 -2.33 8.94 3.85
N LEU A 125 -3.01 9.57 2.89
CA LEU A 125 -4.20 10.35 3.16
C LEU A 125 -5.32 9.49 3.75
N CYS A 126 -5.56 8.31 3.19
CA CYS A 126 -6.55 7.37 3.71
C CYS A 126 -6.17 6.90 5.12
N MET A 127 -4.88 6.66 5.39
CA MET A 127 -4.42 6.16 6.69
C MET A 127 -4.57 7.20 7.80
N LEU A 128 -4.28 8.47 7.49
CA LEU A 128 -4.57 9.59 8.39
C LEU A 128 -6.07 9.75 8.61
N GLY A 129 -6.87 9.71 7.52
CA GLY A 129 -8.32 9.80 7.60
C GLY A 129 -8.93 8.69 8.46
N LEU A 130 -8.52 7.43 8.25
CA LEU A 130 -8.96 6.27 9.03
C LEU A 130 -8.54 6.35 10.50
N MET A 131 -7.32 6.81 10.80
CA MET A 131 -6.86 6.95 12.18
C MET A 131 -7.66 8.03 12.92
N VAL A 132 -7.77 9.23 12.34
CA VAL A 132 -8.49 10.35 12.97
C VAL A 132 -9.96 10.00 13.16
N SER A 133 -10.64 9.54 12.09
CA SER A 133 -12.05 9.15 12.19
C SER A 133 -12.26 7.93 13.09
N GLY A 134 -11.34 6.96 13.05
CA GLY A 134 -11.37 5.76 13.88
C GLY A 134 -11.32 6.06 15.37
N ILE A 135 -10.44 6.98 15.78
CA ILE A 135 -10.38 7.48 17.17
C ILE A 135 -11.72 8.14 17.54
N VAL A 136 -12.26 9.02 16.70
CA VAL A 136 -13.53 9.71 16.98
C VAL A 136 -14.70 8.75 17.17
N ILE A 137 -14.78 7.67 16.38
CA ILE A 137 -15.89 6.70 16.47
C ILE A 137 -15.63 5.55 17.45
N TRP A 138 -14.48 5.55 18.13
CA TRP A 138 -14.13 4.51 19.10
C TRP A 138 -14.92 4.67 20.40
N ARG A 139 -16.03 3.96 20.47
CA ARG A 139 -17.05 4.12 21.53
C ARG A 139 -16.53 3.96 22.95
N GLU A 140 -15.72 2.93 23.20
CA GLU A 140 -15.28 2.58 24.56
C GLU A 140 -14.38 3.64 25.19
N TYR A 141 -13.53 4.30 24.39
CA TYR A 141 -12.44 5.13 24.93
C TYR A 141 -12.53 6.61 24.57
N PHE A 142 -13.08 6.95 23.40
CA PHE A 142 -12.89 8.29 22.83
C PHE A 142 -14.18 8.95 22.34
N ALA A 143 -15.18 8.19 21.87
CA ALA A 143 -16.33 8.79 21.18
C ALA A 143 -17.14 9.75 22.07
N PHE A 144 -17.16 9.53 23.37
CA PHE A 144 -17.90 10.38 24.32
C PHE A 144 -17.30 11.78 24.51
N TYR A 145 -16.08 12.04 24.02
CA TYR A 145 -15.49 13.38 23.98
C TYR A 145 -15.97 14.22 22.79
N PHE A 146 -16.71 13.64 21.84
CA PHE A 146 -17.09 14.30 20.60
C PHE A 146 -18.61 14.50 20.51
N PRO A 147 -19.09 15.64 19.97
CA PRO A 147 -20.50 15.84 19.65
C PRO A 147 -21.02 14.80 18.64
N ILE A 148 -22.31 14.47 18.72
CA ILE A 148 -22.93 13.46 17.84
C ILE A 148 -22.74 13.75 16.35
N GLU A 149 -22.76 15.02 15.93
CA GLU A 149 -22.56 15.39 14.53
C GLU A 149 -21.12 15.08 14.06
N VAL A 150 -20.14 15.24 14.94
CA VAL A 150 -18.74 14.89 14.64
C VAL A 150 -18.57 13.38 14.52
N ILE A 151 -19.23 12.59 15.39
CA ILE A 151 -19.22 11.12 15.32
C ILE A 151 -19.85 10.62 14.01
N ARG A 152 -20.96 11.23 13.58
CA ARG A 152 -21.63 10.89 12.31
C ARG A 152 -20.75 11.21 11.12
N ALA A 153 -20.18 12.42 11.07
CA ALA A 153 -19.26 12.82 10.02
C ALA A 153 -18.02 11.92 9.98
N ALA A 154 -17.44 11.58 11.14
CA ALA A 154 -16.31 10.67 11.23
C ALA A 154 -16.67 9.26 10.73
N SER A 155 -17.87 8.76 11.02
CA SER A 155 -18.33 7.45 10.54
C SER A 155 -18.38 7.40 9.00
N VAL A 156 -18.88 8.46 8.35
CA VAL A 156 -18.90 8.60 6.89
C VAL A 156 -17.48 8.71 6.33
N LEU A 157 -16.65 9.56 6.92
CA LEU A 157 -15.24 9.71 6.51
C LEU A 157 -14.49 8.39 6.62
N HIS A 158 -14.67 7.64 7.71
CA HIS A 158 -14.03 6.35 7.93
C HIS A 158 -14.42 5.35 6.83
N ALA A 159 -15.73 5.25 6.53
CA ALA A 159 -16.23 4.38 5.49
C ALA A 159 -15.71 4.74 4.10
N VAL A 160 -15.67 6.04 3.75
CA VAL A 160 -15.14 6.51 2.46
C VAL A 160 -13.64 6.23 2.36
N CYS A 161 -12.85 6.55 3.38
CA CYS A 161 -11.42 6.25 3.39
C CYS A 161 -11.15 4.74 3.32
N ALA A 162 -11.94 3.92 4.01
CA ALA A 162 -11.81 2.46 3.95
C ALA A 162 -12.10 1.94 2.54
N LEU A 163 -13.17 2.41 1.89
CA LEU A 163 -13.50 2.02 0.52
C LEU A 163 -12.39 2.39 -0.46
N VAL A 164 -11.92 3.65 -0.42
CA VAL A 164 -10.82 4.11 -1.28
C VAL A 164 -9.56 3.30 -1.04
N LEU A 165 -9.22 3.01 0.22
CA LEU A 165 -8.07 2.19 0.58
C LEU A 165 -8.20 0.76 0.03
N ILE A 166 -9.37 0.13 0.16
CA ILE A 166 -9.61 -1.21 -0.38
C ILE A 166 -9.44 -1.24 -1.90
N CYS A 167 -10.06 -0.30 -2.62
CA CYS A 167 -9.90 -0.19 -4.07
C CYS A 167 -8.44 0.04 -4.47
N ALA A 168 -7.74 0.93 -3.76
CA ALA A 168 -6.33 1.23 -4.02
C ALA A 168 -5.42 0.00 -3.82
N ILE A 169 -5.67 -0.82 -2.78
CA ILE A 169 -4.92 -2.05 -2.54
C ILE A 169 -5.24 -3.13 -3.59
N ILE A 170 -6.48 -3.25 -4.07
CA ILE A 170 -6.81 -4.14 -5.19
C ILE A 170 -5.99 -3.78 -6.43
N VAL A 171 -5.95 -2.49 -6.80
CA VAL A 171 -5.14 -1.99 -7.92
C VAL A 171 -3.65 -2.25 -7.68
N HIS A 172 -3.16 -2.04 -6.45
CA HIS A 172 -1.78 -2.30 -6.07
C HIS A 172 -1.38 -3.77 -6.28
N ILE A 173 -2.21 -4.71 -5.81
CA ILE A 173 -1.99 -6.15 -5.94
C ILE A 173 -2.03 -6.54 -7.42
N TYR A 174 -3.02 -6.04 -8.17
CA TYR A 174 -3.11 -6.28 -9.61
C TYR A 174 -1.85 -5.81 -10.35
N ALA A 175 -1.39 -4.58 -10.08
CA ALA A 175 -0.16 -4.05 -10.68
C ALA A 175 1.08 -4.89 -10.35
N ALA A 176 1.17 -5.41 -9.12
CA ALA A 176 2.27 -6.30 -8.71
C ALA A 176 2.26 -7.65 -9.44
N ILE A 177 1.08 -8.14 -9.85
CA ILE A 177 0.90 -9.38 -10.63
C ILE A 177 1.14 -9.12 -12.13
N TRP A 178 0.71 -7.96 -12.63
CA TRP A 178 0.87 -7.54 -14.03
C TRP A 178 2.34 -7.31 -14.38
N VAL A 179 3.06 -6.52 -13.57
CA VAL A 179 4.49 -6.28 -13.74
C VAL A 179 5.30 -7.45 -13.19
N LYS A 180 5.50 -8.48 -14.04
CA LYS A 180 6.18 -9.74 -13.69
C LYS A 180 7.53 -9.48 -13.02
N GLY A 181 7.81 -10.21 -11.94
CA GLY A 181 9.00 -10.03 -11.10
C GLY A 181 8.82 -9.09 -9.90
N SER A 182 7.79 -8.23 -9.89
CA SER A 182 7.51 -7.33 -8.76
C SER A 182 7.13 -8.09 -7.49
N LEU A 183 6.32 -9.14 -7.60
CA LEU A 183 5.98 -9.99 -6.47
C LEU A 183 7.21 -10.70 -5.87
N THR A 184 8.10 -11.20 -6.74
CA THR A 184 9.38 -11.79 -6.31
C THR A 184 10.26 -10.78 -5.58
N ALA A 185 10.23 -9.51 -5.99
CA ALA A 185 10.93 -8.44 -5.28
C ALA A 185 10.45 -8.31 -3.83
N MET A 186 9.13 -8.36 -3.59
CA MET A 186 8.57 -8.21 -2.24
C MET A 186 8.71 -9.48 -1.40
N LEU A 187 8.67 -10.66 -2.02
CA LEU A 187 8.87 -11.94 -1.32
C LEU A 187 10.34 -12.19 -0.99
N ARG A 188 11.23 -12.02 -1.97
CA ARG A 188 12.66 -12.42 -1.88
C ARG A 188 13.62 -11.26 -1.69
N GLY A 189 13.23 -10.02 -1.98
CA GLY A 189 14.04 -8.81 -1.80
C GLY A 189 14.88 -8.41 -3.01
N TYR A 190 14.90 -9.21 -4.07
CA TYR A 190 15.76 -9.02 -5.23
C TYR A 190 14.99 -8.99 -6.55
N VAL A 191 15.53 -8.28 -7.53
CA VAL A 191 15.06 -8.22 -8.93
C VAL A 191 16.20 -8.56 -9.88
N THR A 192 15.88 -8.98 -11.10
CA THR A 192 16.90 -9.17 -12.14
C THR A 192 17.34 -7.81 -12.70
N ALA A 193 18.60 -7.72 -13.17
CA ALA A 193 19.09 -6.51 -13.82
C ALA A 193 18.23 -6.10 -15.03
N GLY A 194 17.75 -7.06 -15.83
CA GLY A 194 16.86 -6.78 -16.97
C GLY A 194 15.52 -6.16 -16.54
N TRP A 195 14.93 -6.64 -15.44
CA TRP A 195 13.73 -6.04 -14.87
C TRP A 195 13.98 -4.60 -14.41
N ALA A 196 15.12 -4.36 -13.74
CA ALA A 196 15.48 -3.03 -13.26
C ALA A 196 15.74 -2.06 -14.42
N TRP A 197 16.41 -2.52 -15.47
CA TRP A 197 16.66 -1.73 -16.68
C TRP A 197 15.36 -1.37 -17.41
N LYS A 198 14.44 -2.34 -17.54
CA LYS A 198 13.16 -2.17 -18.24
C LYS A 198 12.21 -1.23 -17.49
N HIS A 199 11.89 -1.52 -16.24
CA HIS A 199 10.83 -0.80 -15.51
C HIS A 199 11.33 0.39 -14.67
N HIS A 200 12.63 0.45 -14.36
CA HIS A 200 13.21 1.41 -13.41
C HIS A 200 14.61 1.90 -13.86
N ARG A 201 14.71 2.33 -15.12
CA ARG A 201 15.98 2.60 -15.80
C ARG A 201 16.88 3.61 -15.10
N ALA A 202 16.34 4.69 -14.56
CA ALA A 202 17.13 5.69 -13.83
C ALA A 202 17.70 5.10 -12.53
N TRP A 203 16.88 4.34 -11.79
CA TRP A 203 17.33 3.64 -10.58
C TRP A 203 18.39 2.58 -10.87
N PHE A 204 18.24 1.82 -11.96
CA PHE A 204 19.24 0.84 -12.36
C PHE A 204 20.61 1.50 -12.59
N ARG A 205 20.65 2.64 -13.29
CA ARG A 205 21.91 3.40 -13.50
C ARG A 205 22.53 3.88 -12.19
N GLU A 206 21.73 4.31 -11.23
CA GLU A 206 22.22 4.67 -9.89
C GLU A 206 22.84 3.48 -9.16
N GLN A 207 22.25 2.29 -9.27
CA GLN A 207 22.77 1.07 -8.62
C GLN A 207 24.06 0.57 -9.26
N VAL A 208 24.24 0.74 -10.58
CA VAL A 208 25.45 0.29 -11.29
C VAL A 208 26.64 1.23 -11.07
N LYS A 209 26.37 2.51 -10.78
CA LYS A 209 27.42 3.50 -10.47
C LYS A 209 27.95 3.40 -9.03
N LYS A 210 27.26 2.68 -8.14
CA LYS A 210 27.69 2.42 -6.76
C LYS A 210 28.55 1.15 -6.72
#